data_AF-A0A0G0F7W8-F1
#
_entry.id   AF-A0A0G0F7W8-F1
#
_cell.length_a   1.000
_cell.length_b   1.000
_cell.length_c   1.000
_cell.angle_alpha   90.00
_cell.angle_beta   90.00
_cell.angle_gamma   90.00
#
_symmetry.space_group_name_H-M   'P 1'
#
loop_
_entity.id
_entity.type
_entity.pdbx_description
1 polymer ?
#
loop_
_entity_poly.entity_id
_entity_poly.type
_entity_poly.pdbx_seq_one_letter_code
_entity_poly.pdbx_strand_id
1 'polypeptide(L)' 'MAKNSPLLINIGEGLSIMAGLPRIASWDTAGRPKKPRPGTFGFNTQTKALEYWDGKDWLAAILG' A
#
# COMPACT_ATOMS: atom_id res chain seq x y z
N MET A 1 7.40 -7.28 13.44
CA MET A 1 6.18 -7.86 12.82
C MET A 1 6.65 -8.80 11.73
N ALA A 2 6.22 -10.07 11.72
CA ALA A 2 6.69 -10.99 10.69
C ALA A 2 6.15 -10.55 9.31
N LYS A 3 6.94 -10.75 8.27
CA LYS A 3 6.51 -10.49 6.89
C LYS A 3 5.27 -11.34 6.62
N ASN A 4 4.18 -10.73 6.16
CA ASN A 4 2.87 -11.38 5.94
C ASN A 4 2.13 -11.84 7.21
N SER A 5 2.34 -11.20 8.37
CA SER A 5 1.45 -11.41 9.51
C SER A 5 0.00 -11.01 9.16
N PRO A 6 -1.00 -11.83 9.48
CA PRO A 6 -2.39 -11.51 9.19
C PRO A 6 -2.88 -10.32 10.02
N LEU A 7 -3.78 -9.53 9.43
CA LEU A 7 -4.56 -8.56 10.18
C LEU A 7 -5.69 -9.30 10.91
N LEU A 8 -5.64 -9.23 12.24
CA LEU A 8 -6.64 -9.80 13.13
C LEU A 8 -7.53 -8.69 13.67
N ILE A 9 -8.85 -8.87 13.56
CA ILE A 9 -9.82 -8.03 14.27
C ILE A 9 -10.23 -8.80 15.52
N ASN A 10 -9.96 -8.22 16.69
CA ASN A 10 -10.41 -8.79 17.95
C ASN A 10 -11.92 -8.61 18.09
N ILE A 11 -12.62 -9.68 18.45
CA ILE A 11 -14.08 -9.68 18.60
C ILE A 11 -14.54 -10.02 20.03
N GLY A 12 -13.63 -9.96 21.02
CA GLY A 12 -13.90 -10.29 22.41
C GLY A 12 -13.62 -11.77 22.76
N GLU A 13 -13.61 -12.08 24.06
CA GLU A 13 -13.51 -13.45 24.61
C GLU A 13 -12.31 -14.29 24.11
N GLY A 14 -11.21 -13.64 23.73
CA GLY A 14 -10.04 -14.32 23.17
C GLY A 14 -10.20 -14.75 21.71
N LEU A 15 -11.30 -14.38 21.06
CA LEU A 15 -11.57 -14.66 19.66
C LEU A 15 -11.06 -13.54 18.74
N SER A 16 -10.69 -13.92 17.52
CA SER A 16 -10.26 -12.98 16.47
C SER A 16 -10.66 -13.50 15.10
N ILE A 17 -11.04 -12.59 14.20
CA ILE A 17 -11.30 -12.91 12.79
C ILE A 17 -10.13 -12.47 11.93
N MET A 18 -9.81 -13.28 10.92
CA MET A 18 -8.80 -12.98 9.91
C MET A 18 -9.40 -11.99 8.89
N ALA A 19 -9.00 -10.72 8.97
CA ALA A 19 -9.43 -9.70 8.00
C ALA A 19 -8.68 -9.80 6.67
N GLY A 20 -7.50 -10.44 6.67
CA GLY A 20 -6.71 -10.73 5.48
C GLY A 20 -5.22 -10.48 5.68
N LEU A 21 -4.47 -10.52 4.58
CA LEU A 21 -3.08 -10.12 4.53
C LEU A 21 -2.98 -8.63 4.17
N PRO A 22 -2.07 -7.87 4.81
CA PRO A 22 -1.77 -6.50 4.39
C PRO A 22 -1.37 -6.49 2.91
N ARG A 23 -2.03 -5.63 2.11
CA ARG A 23 -1.64 -5.37 0.73
C ARG A 23 -1.05 -3.96 0.64
N ILE A 24 -0.09 -3.78 -0.27
CA ILE A 24 0.37 -2.44 -0.64
C ILE A 24 -0.82 -1.71 -1.28
N ALA A 25 -0.97 -0.42 -0.98
CA ALA A 25 -2.00 0.41 -1.60
C ALA A 25 -1.83 0.39 -3.12
N SER A 26 -2.95 0.36 -3.85
CA SER A 26 -2.92 0.36 -5.31
C SER A 26 -3.89 1.36 -5.90
N TRP A 27 -3.54 1.86 -7.08
CA TRP A 27 -4.31 2.85 -7.83
C TRP A 27 -4.02 2.70 -9.32
N ASP A 28 -4.86 3.29 -10.18
CA ASP A 28 -4.45 3.65 -11.53
C ASP A 28 -3.85 5.08 -11.52
N THR A 29 -3.36 5.55 -12.67
CA THR A 29 -2.70 6.87 -12.73
C THR A 29 -3.62 8.02 -12.32
N ALA A 30 -4.92 7.95 -12.65
CA ALA A 30 -5.90 8.97 -12.28
C ALA A 30 -6.30 8.91 -10.80
N GLY A 31 -6.24 7.72 -10.19
CA GLY A 31 -6.53 7.44 -8.79
C GLY A 31 -5.35 7.63 -7.85
N ARG A 32 -4.20 8.11 -8.35
CA ARG A 32 -3.08 8.54 -7.50
C ARG A 32 -3.58 9.51 -6.41
N PRO A 33 -3.07 9.42 -5.16
CA PRO A 33 -3.40 10.37 -4.13
C PRO A 33 -3.23 11.82 -4.60
N LYS A 34 -4.26 12.66 -4.43
CA LYS A 34 -4.27 14.07 -4.91
C LYS A 34 -3.47 15.03 -4.02
N LYS A 35 -3.22 14.65 -2.76
CA LYS A 35 -2.43 15.42 -1.78
C LYS A 35 -1.43 14.48 -1.09
N PRO A 36 -0.52 13.83 -1.84
CA PRO A 36 0.44 12.91 -1.27
C PRO A 36 1.46 13.67 -0.41
N ARG A 37 1.92 13.04 0.67
CA ARG A 37 3.10 13.50 1.42
C ARG A 37 4.35 12.84 0.82
N PRO A 38 5.53 13.47 0.86
CA PRO A 38 6.79 12.81 0.48
C PRO A 38 6.90 11.43 1.15
N GLY A 39 7.26 10.41 0.37
CA GLY A 39 7.33 9.02 0.82
C GLY A 39 6.02 8.22 0.72
N THR A 40 4.91 8.83 0.26
CA THR A 40 3.71 8.06 -0.13
C THR A 40 4.08 7.09 -1.24
N PHE A 41 3.81 5.79 -1.08
CA PHE A 41 4.15 4.78 -2.08
C PHE A 41 3.02 3.75 -2.28
N GLY A 42 3.00 3.11 -3.44
CA GLY A 42 2.01 2.09 -3.78
C GLY A 42 2.22 1.50 -5.17
N PHE A 43 1.33 0.60 -5.58
CA PHE A 43 1.39 -0.04 -6.90
C PHE A 43 0.42 0.63 -7.87
N ASN A 44 0.96 1.18 -8.96
CA ASN A 44 0.14 1.70 -10.04
C ASN A 44 -0.20 0.59 -11.03
N THR A 45 -1.48 0.23 -11.11
CA THR A 45 -1.99 -0.88 -11.92
C THR A 45 -1.92 -0.60 -13.43
N GLN A 46 -1.91 0.67 -13.83
CA GLN A 46 -1.83 1.07 -15.24
C GLN A 46 -0.39 1.07 -15.75
N THR A 47 0.55 1.64 -14.98
CA THR A 47 1.99 1.64 -15.32
C THR A 47 2.67 0.32 -14.96
N LYS A 48 2.00 -0.54 -14.19
CA LYS A 48 2.48 -1.83 -13.68
C LYS A 48 3.78 -1.69 -12.88
N ALA A 49 3.92 -0.59 -12.15
CA ALA A 49 5.11 -0.26 -11.38
C ALA A 49 4.75 0.07 -9.92
N LEU A 50 5.69 -0.22 -9.01
CA LEU A 50 5.70 0.45 -7.71
C LEU A 50 6.10 1.91 -7.95
N GLU A 51 5.36 2.83 -7.36
CA GLU A 51 5.59 4.26 -7.46
C GLU A 51 5.69 4.87 -6.07
N TYR A 52 6.48 5.94 -5.94
CA TYR A 52 6.55 6.76 -4.74
C TYR A 52 6.55 8.24 -5.09
N TRP A 53 6.00 9.05 -4.19
CA TRP A 53 5.99 10.51 -4.30
C TRP A 53 7.23 11.09 -3.64
N ASP A 54 8.07 11.79 -4.40
CA ASP A 54 9.29 12.44 -3.89
C ASP A 54 9.03 13.82 -3.23
N GLY A 55 7.80 14.32 -3.32
CA GLY A 55 7.42 15.66 -2.90
C GLY A 55 6.94 16.54 -4.05
N LYS A 56 7.24 16.17 -5.29
CA LYS A 56 6.96 16.94 -6.51
C LYS A 56 6.42 16.08 -7.65
N ASP A 57 6.97 14.89 -7.83
CA ASP A 57 6.67 13.99 -8.94
C ASP A 57 6.48 12.54 -8.43
N TRP A 58 5.71 11.76 -9.21
CA TRP A 58 5.61 10.32 -8.99
C TRP A 58 6.75 9.63 -9.72
N LEU A 59 7.63 8.96 -8.96
CA LEU A 59 8.76 8.21 -9.48
C LEU A 59 8.46 6.72 -9.42
N ALA A 60 8.80 6.00 -10.49
CA ALA A 60 8.76 4.54 -10.48
C ALA A 60 9.96 4.01 -9.68
N ALA A 61 9.70 3.09 -8.75
CA ALA A 61 10.76 2.35 -8.07
C ALA A 61 11.36 1.36 -9.07
N ILE A 62 12.57 1.67 -9.56
CA ILE A 62 13.33 0.75 -10.41
C ILE A 62 13.83 -0.38 -9.51
N LEU A 63 13.35 -1.60 -9.76
CA LEU A 63 13.96 -2.80 -9.20
C LEU A 63 15.18 -3.10 -10.06
N GLY A 64 16.34 -2.60 -9.61
CA GLY A 64 17.64 -2.94 -10.19
C GLY A 64 18.02 -4.40 -9.97
#